data_AF-A0A6L7CIR4-F1
#
_entry.id   AF-A0A6L7CIR4-F1
#
_cell.length_a   1.000
_cell.length_b   1.000
_cell.length_c   1.000
_cell.angle_alpha   90.00
_cell.angle_beta   90.00
_cell.angle_gamma   90.00
#
_symmetry.space_group_name_H-M   'P 1'
#
loop_
_entity.id
_entity.type
_entity.pdbx_description
1 polymer ?
#
loop_
_entity_poly.entity_id
_entity_poly.type
_entity_poly.pdbx_seq_one_letter_code
_entity_poly.pdbx_strand_id
1 'polypeptide(L)'
;WQTLKWQIANGIQHVRTHVDVSDATLTALKAMLEVKQEVAPWIDLQIVAFPQEGILSYPNGEALLEEALRLGADVVGAIPHFEFTREYGVESLHKTFALAQKYDRLIDVHCDEIDDEQSRFVETVAALAHREGMGARVTASHTTAMHSYNGAYTSRLFRLLKMSGINFVANPLVNIHLQGRFDTYPKRRGITRVKEMLESGINVCFGHDDVFDPWYPLGTANMLQVLHMGLHVCQLMGYGQINDGLNLITHHSARTLNLQDYGIAAGNSA
;
A
#
# COMPACT_ATOMS: atom_id res chain seq x y z
N TRP A 1 4.66 -9.74 19.18
CA TRP A 1 5.17 -8.89 18.08
C TRP A 1 6.65 -9.18 17.72
N GLN A 2 7.02 -10.41 17.33
CA GLN A 2 8.43 -10.74 17.01
C GLN A 2 8.96 -10.00 15.76
N THR A 3 8.15 -9.88 14.70
CA THR A 3 8.53 -9.17 13.47
C THR A 3 8.84 -7.71 13.73
N LEU A 4 8.07 -7.02 14.59
CA LEU A 4 8.36 -5.64 14.97
C LEU A 4 9.73 -5.51 15.65
N LYS A 5 10.18 -6.50 16.45
CA LYS A 5 11.55 -6.49 17.03
C LYS A 5 12.62 -6.51 15.95
N TRP A 6 12.42 -7.27 14.88
CA TRP A 6 13.35 -7.30 13.75
C TRP A 6 13.33 -5.96 12.98
N GLN A 7 12.15 -5.37 12.79
CA GLN A 7 12.02 -4.05 12.19
C GLN A 7 12.78 -2.98 13.00
N ILE A 8 12.60 -2.96 14.33
CA ILE A 8 13.33 -2.06 15.25
C ILE A 8 14.84 -2.27 15.13
N ALA A 9 15.30 -3.53 15.12
CA ALA A 9 16.71 -3.85 14.99
C ALA A 9 17.32 -3.38 13.64
N ASN A 10 16.50 -3.21 12.60
CA ASN A 10 16.89 -2.65 11.31
C ASN A 10 16.63 -1.12 11.22
N GLY A 11 16.29 -0.45 12.32
CA GLY A 11 16.12 1.01 12.39
C GLY A 11 14.75 1.52 11.96
N ILE A 12 13.73 0.66 11.88
CA ILE A 12 12.36 1.05 11.52
C ILE A 12 11.62 1.51 12.78
N GLN A 13 11.10 2.75 12.74
CA GLN A 13 10.31 3.36 13.82
C GLN A 13 8.86 3.65 13.42
N HIS A 14 8.53 3.65 12.12
CA HIS A 14 7.16 3.88 11.67
C HIS A 14 6.71 2.71 10.79
N VAL A 15 5.55 2.14 11.11
CA VAL A 15 5.02 0.95 10.46
C VAL A 15 3.54 1.17 10.16
N ARG A 16 3.11 0.81 8.95
CA ARG A 16 1.70 0.61 8.62
C ARG A 16 1.50 -0.87 8.36
N THR A 17 0.62 -1.51 9.12
CA THR A 17 0.29 -2.93 8.98
C THR A 17 -1.13 -3.08 8.48
N HIS A 18 -1.35 -3.99 7.54
CA HIS A 18 -2.69 -4.42 7.16
C HIS A 18 -3.11 -5.56 8.08
N VAL A 19 -4.35 -5.54 8.53
CA VAL A 19 -4.92 -6.60 9.37
C VAL A 19 -6.21 -7.07 8.74
N ASP A 20 -6.29 -8.37 8.47
CA ASP A 20 -7.49 -8.95 7.88
C ASP A 20 -8.70 -8.77 8.81
N VAL A 21 -9.76 -8.16 8.28
CA VAL A 21 -11.04 -7.96 8.97
C VAL A 21 -12.16 -8.82 8.38
N SER A 22 -11.84 -9.70 7.45
CA SER A 22 -12.74 -10.75 6.90
C SER A 22 -12.90 -11.91 7.91
N ASP A 23 -13.08 -11.55 9.18
CA ASP A 23 -13.20 -12.44 10.34
C ASP A 23 -14.31 -11.89 11.24
N ALA A 24 -15.38 -12.66 11.43
CA ALA A 24 -16.52 -12.26 12.24
C ALA A 24 -16.17 -11.90 13.70
N THR A 25 -15.04 -12.40 14.21
CA THR A 25 -14.58 -12.14 15.57
C THR A 25 -13.61 -10.96 15.68
N LEU A 26 -13.05 -10.50 14.54
CA LEU A 26 -12.00 -9.49 14.46
C LEU A 26 -10.84 -9.78 15.41
N THR A 27 -10.45 -11.06 15.52
CA THR A 27 -9.48 -11.52 16.53
C THR A 27 -8.12 -10.89 16.31
N ALA A 28 -7.63 -10.91 15.06
CA ALA A 28 -6.33 -10.33 14.71
C ALA A 28 -6.31 -8.80 14.93
N LEU A 29 -7.39 -8.11 14.58
CA LEU A 29 -7.51 -6.66 14.79
C LEU A 29 -7.41 -6.28 16.27
N LYS A 30 -8.17 -6.96 17.14
CA LYS A 30 -8.14 -6.70 18.58
C LYS A 30 -6.75 -6.92 19.16
N ALA A 31 -6.09 -8.02 18.80
CA ALA A 31 -4.72 -8.29 19.20
C ALA A 31 -3.75 -7.21 18.71
N MET A 32 -3.88 -6.75 17.46
CA MET A 32 -3.01 -5.72 16.91
C MET A 32 -3.23 -4.34 17.53
N LEU A 33 -4.46 -4.01 17.95
CA LEU A 33 -4.75 -2.80 18.71
C LEU A 33 -4.06 -2.83 20.09
N GLU A 34 -4.01 -3.98 20.76
CA GLU A 34 -3.23 -4.15 22.00
C GLU A 34 -1.73 -4.01 21.73
N VAL A 35 -1.21 -4.69 20.70
CA VAL A 35 0.20 -4.58 20.29
C VAL A 35 0.61 -3.14 19.99
N LYS A 36 -0.25 -2.37 19.31
CA LYS A 36 -0.01 -0.95 19.03
C LYS A 36 0.26 -0.15 20.30
N GLN A 37 -0.46 -0.42 21.38
CA GLN A 37 -0.23 0.23 22.67
C GLN A 37 1.07 -0.25 23.33
N GLU A 38 1.35 -1.55 23.28
CA GLU A 38 2.57 -2.11 23.86
C GLU A 38 3.84 -1.56 23.20
N VAL A 39 3.83 -1.34 21.88
CA VAL A 39 5.03 -0.95 21.13
C VAL A 39 5.20 0.55 20.94
N ALA A 40 4.22 1.36 21.35
CA ALA A 40 4.24 2.82 21.22
C ALA A 40 5.53 3.51 21.73
N PRO A 41 6.24 3.00 22.77
CA PRO A 41 7.52 3.59 23.17
C PRO A 41 8.67 3.44 22.15
N TRP A 42 8.52 2.59 21.13
CA TRP A 42 9.59 2.26 20.17
C TRP A 42 9.16 2.42 18.70
N ILE A 43 7.88 2.20 18.40
CA ILE A 43 7.32 2.24 17.05
C ILE A 43 5.99 2.98 17.05
N ASP A 44 5.81 3.84 16.05
CA ASP A 44 4.50 4.33 15.62
C ASP A 44 3.86 3.31 14.67
N LEU A 45 2.79 2.67 15.13
CA LEU A 45 2.07 1.66 14.36
C LEU A 45 0.71 2.19 13.87
N GLN A 46 0.54 2.30 12.56
CA GLN A 46 -0.75 2.50 11.90
C GLN A 46 -1.36 1.14 11.53
N ILE A 47 -2.65 0.97 11.80
CA ILE A 47 -3.39 -0.25 11.47
C ILE A 47 -4.39 0.03 10.36
N VAL A 48 -4.28 -0.71 9.27
CA VAL A 48 -5.26 -0.73 8.18
C VAL A 48 -6.26 -1.85 8.41
N ALA A 49 -7.54 -1.50 8.48
CA ALA A 49 -8.62 -2.48 8.44
C ALA A 49 -8.73 -3.02 7.01
N PHE A 50 -8.24 -4.23 6.78
CA PHE A 50 -8.05 -4.78 5.44
C PHE A 50 -9.04 -5.92 5.14
N PRO A 51 -10.00 -5.76 4.22
CA PRO A 51 -10.96 -6.80 3.89
C PRO A 51 -10.37 -7.78 2.88
N GLN A 52 -9.50 -8.70 3.32
CA GLN A 52 -8.77 -9.66 2.48
C GLN A 52 -9.66 -10.44 1.49
N GLU A 53 -10.87 -10.82 1.90
CA GLU A 53 -11.84 -11.59 1.09
C GLU A 53 -12.88 -10.70 0.39
N GLY A 54 -12.68 -9.37 0.38
CA GLY A 54 -13.55 -8.40 -0.27
C GLY A 54 -14.62 -7.81 0.66
N ILE A 55 -15.01 -6.57 0.39
CA ILE A 55 -16.07 -5.84 1.13
C ILE A 55 -17.44 -6.35 0.73
N LEU A 56 -17.64 -6.59 -0.58
CA LEU A 56 -18.91 -7.01 -1.16
C LEU A 56 -18.98 -8.52 -1.42
N SER A 57 -17.82 -9.17 -1.42
CA SER A 57 -17.69 -10.61 -1.69
C SER A 57 -17.65 -11.46 -0.42
N TYR A 58 -17.45 -10.85 0.76
CA TYR A 58 -17.48 -11.53 2.06
C TYR A 58 -18.79 -11.26 2.84
N PRO A 59 -19.36 -12.25 3.55
CA PRO A 59 -20.54 -12.05 4.39
C PRO A 59 -20.35 -10.94 5.43
N ASN A 60 -21.21 -9.92 5.40
CA ASN A 60 -21.13 -8.74 6.29
C ASN A 60 -19.83 -7.92 6.16
N GLY A 61 -19.10 -8.01 5.04
CA GLY A 61 -17.79 -7.35 4.86
C GLY A 61 -17.80 -5.84 5.16
N GLU A 62 -18.78 -5.09 4.65
CA GLU A 62 -18.91 -3.64 4.94
C GLU A 62 -19.13 -3.36 6.43
N ALA A 63 -19.95 -4.17 7.11
CA ALA A 63 -20.23 -3.99 8.54
C ALA A 63 -19.00 -4.33 9.40
N LEU A 64 -18.24 -5.36 9.03
CA LEU A 64 -16.97 -5.70 9.69
C LEU A 64 -15.92 -4.61 9.49
N LEU A 65 -15.85 -4.04 8.29
CA LEU A 65 -14.96 -2.92 8.00
C LEU A 65 -15.35 -1.68 8.84
N GLU A 66 -16.63 -1.32 8.90
CA GLU A 66 -17.10 -0.22 9.75
C GLU A 66 -16.80 -0.46 11.23
N GLU A 67 -17.02 -1.68 11.73
CA GLU A 67 -16.73 -2.03 13.12
C GLU A 67 -15.23 -1.96 13.43
N ALA A 68 -14.37 -2.38 12.50
CA ALA A 68 -12.93 -2.25 12.66
C ALA A 68 -12.48 -0.78 12.84
N LEU A 69 -13.11 0.14 12.11
CA LEU A 69 -12.86 1.58 12.26
C LEU A 69 -13.38 2.12 13.59
N ARG A 70 -14.54 1.64 14.06
CA ARG A 70 -15.06 1.98 15.40
C ARG A 70 -14.13 1.53 16.52
N LEU A 71 -13.52 0.35 16.38
CA LEU A 71 -12.58 -0.20 17.36
C LEU A 71 -11.24 0.54 17.40
N GLY A 72 -10.87 1.22 16.31
CA GLY A 72 -9.74 2.15 16.31
C GLY A 72 -8.74 2.00 15.17
N ALA A 73 -9.02 1.22 14.12
CA ALA A 73 -8.14 1.16 12.95
C ALA A 73 -7.93 2.54 12.32
N ASP A 74 -6.68 2.91 12.04
CA ASP A 74 -6.27 4.25 11.60
C ASP A 74 -6.57 4.52 10.12
N VAL A 75 -6.64 3.45 9.34
CA VAL A 75 -6.70 3.48 7.88
C VAL A 75 -7.76 2.50 7.38
N VAL A 76 -8.52 2.91 6.36
CA VAL A 76 -9.49 2.04 5.68
C VAL A 76 -8.81 1.34 4.50
N GLY A 77 -8.90 0.01 4.45
CA GLY A 77 -8.41 -0.80 3.34
C GLY A 77 -9.49 -1.16 2.32
N ALA A 78 -9.04 -1.73 1.20
CA ALA A 78 -9.87 -2.41 0.19
C ALA A 78 -9.00 -3.32 -0.70
N ILE A 79 -9.64 -4.25 -1.40
CA ILE A 79 -9.02 -5.15 -2.39
C ILE A 79 -9.89 -5.27 -3.67
N PRO A 80 -10.12 -4.16 -4.40
CA PRO A 80 -11.16 -4.11 -5.44
C PRO A 80 -10.94 -5.09 -6.59
N HIS A 81 -9.70 -5.48 -6.87
CA HIS A 81 -9.35 -6.44 -7.91
C HIS A 81 -9.68 -7.89 -7.55
N PHE A 82 -10.02 -8.17 -6.30
CA PHE A 82 -10.39 -9.50 -5.80
C PHE A 82 -11.90 -9.64 -5.54
N GLU A 83 -12.66 -8.54 -5.66
CA GLU A 83 -14.12 -8.62 -5.64
C GLU A 83 -14.64 -9.45 -6.82
N PHE A 84 -15.75 -10.15 -6.64
CA PHE A 84 -16.26 -11.09 -7.66
C PHE A 84 -16.59 -10.47 -9.02
N THR A 85 -16.90 -9.17 -9.06
CA THR A 85 -17.22 -8.46 -10.31
C THR A 85 -16.55 -7.10 -10.35
N ARG A 86 -16.38 -6.55 -11.57
CA ARG A 86 -15.88 -5.20 -11.77
C ARG A 86 -16.75 -4.18 -11.03
N GLU A 87 -18.07 -4.35 -11.10
CA GLU A 87 -19.04 -3.47 -10.46
C GLU A 87 -18.87 -3.48 -8.95
N TYR A 88 -18.66 -4.65 -8.34
CA TYR A 88 -18.36 -4.77 -6.91
C TYR A 88 -17.02 -4.12 -6.56
N GLY A 89 -15.98 -4.30 -7.37
CA GLY A 89 -14.71 -3.61 -7.18
C GLY A 89 -14.81 -2.09 -7.23
N VAL A 90 -15.68 -1.54 -8.07
CA VAL A 90 -15.93 -0.08 -8.11
C VAL A 90 -16.76 0.36 -6.90
N GLU A 91 -17.82 -0.36 -6.56
CA GLU A 91 -18.69 -0.02 -5.43
C GLU A 91 -17.97 -0.13 -4.08
N SER A 92 -17.09 -1.13 -3.91
CA SER A 92 -16.29 -1.30 -2.69
C SER A 92 -15.39 -0.09 -2.44
N LEU A 93 -14.80 0.50 -3.48
CA LEU A 93 -14.05 1.75 -3.36
C LEU A 93 -14.94 2.93 -2.93
N HIS A 94 -16.15 3.06 -3.46
CA HIS A 94 -17.08 4.09 -3.01
C HIS A 94 -17.41 3.95 -1.51
N LYS A 95 -17.59 2.72 -1.03
CA LYS A 95 -17.82 2.42 0.39
C LYS A 95 -16.60 2.76 1.24
N THR A 96 -15.40 2.39 0.81
CA THR A 96 -14.13 2.73 1.47
C THR A 96 -13.97 4.24 1.63
N PHE A 97 -14.20 5.02 0.57
CA PHE A 97 -14.13 6.48 0.63
C PHE A 97 -15.21 7.10 1.53
N ALA A 98 -16.43 6.53 1.53
CA ALA A 98 -17.50 7.00 2.42
C ALA A 98 -17.16 6.75 3.90
N LEU A 99 -16.63 5.56 4.23
CA LEU A 99 -16.20 5.21 5.59
C LEU A 99 -15.01 6.07 6.03
N ALA A 100 -14.01 6.25 5.17
CA ALA A 100 -12.86 7.09 5.49
C ALA A 100 -13.27 8.53 5.83
N GLN A 101 -14.22 9.11 5.09
CA GLN A 101 -14.77 10.45 5.40
C GLN A 101 -15.58 10.45 6.69
N LYS A 102 -16.46 9.46 6.88
CA LYS A 102 -17.31 9.34 8.07
C LYS A 102 -16.51 9.26 9.37
N TYR A 103 -15.36 8.58 9.35
CA TYR A 103 -14.52 8.33 10.53
C TYR A 103 -13.21 9.13 10.58
N ASP A 104 -13.03 10.04 9.62
CA ASP A 104 -11.81 10.84 9.43
C ASP A 104 -10.52 10.00 9.41
N ARG A 105 -10.48 8.99 8.53
CA ARG A 105 -9.37 8.01 8.42
C ARG A 105 -8.59 8.16 7.12
N LEU A 106 -7.36 7.67 7.13
CA LEU A 106 -6.55 7.51 5.92
C LEU A 106 -7.12 6.36 5.07
N ILE A 107 -6.66 6.23 3.81
CA ILE A 107 -7.02 5.11 2.92
C ILE A 107 -5.74 4.45 2.40
N ASP A 108 -5.69 3.12 2.42
CA ASP A 108 -4.61 2.32 1.80
C ASP A 108 -5.18 1.06 1.15
N VAL A 109 -5.25 1.08 -0.18
CA VAL A 109 -5.92 0.03 -0.97
C VAL A 109 -4.89 -0.95 -1.52
N HIS A 110 -5.11 -2.25 -1.37
CA HIS A 110 -4.46 -3.27 -2.21
C HIS A 110 -5.04 -3.17 -3.62
N CYS A 111 -4.40 -2.34 -4.44
CA CYS A 111 -4.97 -1.86 -5.68
C CYS A 111 -4.33 -2.60 -6.85
N ASP A 112 -5.14 -3.26 -7.67
CA ASP A 112 -4.70 -3.93 -8.89
C ASP A 112 -3.47 -4.86 -8.71
N GLU A 113 -3.43 -5.68 -7.65
CA GLU A 113 -2.36 -6.67 -7.42
C GLU A 113 -2.57 -7.95 -8.25
N ILE A 114 -2.64 -7.78 -9.56
CA ILE A 114 -2.83 -8.85 -10.52
C ILE A 114 -2.22 -8.45 -11.87
N ASP A 115 -1.83 -9.43 -12.66
CA ASP A 115 -1.21 -9.20 -13.97
C ASP A 115 -2.19 -8.90 -15.12
N ASP A 116 -3.49 -8.82 -14.84
CA ASP A 116 -4.53 -8.47 -15.81
C ASP A 116 -4.51 -6.98 -16.16
N GLU A 117 -4.31 -6.65 -17.44
CA GLU A 117 -4.31 -5.27 -17.94
C GLU A 117 -5.67 -4.56 -17.85
N GLN A 118 -6.75 -5.31 -17.59
CA GLN A 118 -8.10 -4.76 -17.37
C GLN A 118 -8.38 -4.42 -15.90
N SER A 119 -7.54 -4.87 -14.96
CA SER A 119 -7.59 -4.49 -13.55
C SER A 119 -7.16 -3.03 -13.40
N ARG A 120 -8.13 -2.10 -13.38
CA ARG A 120 -7.95 -0.65 -13.53
C ARG A 120 -8.58 0.15 -12.39
N PHE A 121 -8.68 -0.45 -11.21
CA PHE A 121 -9.33 0.18 -10.07
C PHE A 121 -8.57 1.40 -9.54
N VAL A 122 -7.27 1.50 -9.81
CA VAL A 122 -6.45 2.69 -9.49
C VAL A 122 -7.00 3.96 -10.15
N GLU A 123 -7.64 3.87 -11.32
CA GLU A 123 -8.31 5.02 -11.95
C GLU A 123 -9.46 5.53 -11.09
N THR A 124 -10.27 4.61 -10.54
CA THR A 124 -11.38 4.94 -9.63
C THR A 124 -10.84 5.52 -8.32
N VAL A 125 -9.81 4.92 -7.72
CA VAL A 125 -9.16 5.43 -6.50
C VAL A 125 -8.67 6.87 -6.70
N ALA A 126 -7.94 7.12 -7.79
CA ALA A 126 -7.40 8.44 -8.08
C ALA A 126 -8.50 9.47 -8.39
N ALA A 127 -9.54 9.08 -9.13
CA ALA A 127 -10.67 9.95 -9.43
C ALA A 127 -11.45 10.36 -8.17
N LEU A 128 -11.71 9.41 -7.27
CA LEU A 128 -12.36 9.67 -5.99
C LEU A 128 -11.48 10.58 -5.11
N ALA A 129 -10.20 10.27 -4.96
CA ALA A 129 -9.28 11.10 -4.18
C ALA A 129 -9.18 12.53 -4.69
N HIS A 130 -9.17 12.71 -6.02
CA HIS A 130 -9.18 14.04 -6.63
C HIS A 130 -10.50 14.78 -6.39
N ARG A 131 -11.64 14.11 -6.58
CA ARG A 131 -12.97 14.69 -6.41
C ARG A 131 -13.21 15.17 -4.97
N GLU A 132 -12.79 14.37 -4.00
CA GLU A 132 -12.97 14.67 -2.57
C GLU A 132 -11.83 15.53 -1.99
N GLY A 133 -10.82 15.90 -2.78
CA GLY A 133 -9.70 16.72 -2.32
C GLY A 133 -8.82 16.07 -1.24
N MET A 134 -8.76 14.73 -1.20
CA MET A 134 -8.11 13.97 -0.12
C MET A 134 -6.85 13.21 -0.55
N GLY A 135 -6.26 13.56 -1.70
CA GLY A 135 -5.08 12.93 -2.29
C GLY A 135 -4.00 12.50 -1.30
N ALA A 136 -3.52 13.44 -0.47
CA ALA A 136 -2.44 13.20 0.48
C ALA A 136 -2.75 12.10 1.51
N ARG A 137 -4.02 11.77 1.73
CA ARG A 137 -4.50 10.76 2.69
C ARG A 137 -4.79 9.40 2.06
N VAL A 138 -4.61 9.27 0.74
CA VAL A 138 -4.95 8.06 -0.02
C VAL A 138 -3.68 7.41 -0.56
N THR A 139 -3.59 6.10 -0.40
CA THR A 139 -2.50 5.26 -0.88
C THR A 139 -3.04 4.13 -1.74
N ALA A 140 -2.38 3.87 -2.87
CA ALA A 140 -2.60 2.69 -3.70
C ALA A 140 -1.36 1.79 -3.62
N SER A 141 -1.48 0.70 -2.88
CA SER A 141 -0.43 -0.30 -2.72
C SER A 141 -0.46 -1.32 -3.88
N HIS A 142 0.70 -1.89 -4.19
CA HIS A 142 0.97 -2.85 -5.26
C HIS A 142 0.86 -2.25 -6.67
N THR A 143 -0.36 -2.04 -7.19
CA THR A 143 -0.64 -1.57 -8.56
C THR A 143 0.13 -2.33 -9.65
N THR A 144 0.32 -3.64 -9.46
CA THR A 144 1.16 -4.48 -10.33
C THR A 144 0.60 -4.56 -11.76
N ALA A 145 -0.73 -4.48 -11.92
CA ALA A 145 -1.38 -4.40 -13.23
C ALA A 145 -0.86 -3.23 -14.09
N MET A 146 -0.37 -2.14 -13.46
CA MET A 146 0.19 -1.00 -14.17
C MET A 146 1.41 -1.34 -15.01
N HIS A 147 2.15 -2.40 -14.63
CA HIS A 147 3.19 -2.99 -15.47
C HIS A 147 2.63 -3.41 -16.84
N SER A 148 1.44 -4.01 -16.84
CA SER A 148 0.81 -4.68 -17.97
C SER A 148 -0.09 -3.76 -18.80
N TYR A 149 -0.37 -2.54 -18.34
CA TYR A 149 -1.24 -1.61 -19.04
C TYR A 149 -0.74 -1.19 -20.43
N ASN A 150 -1.69 -1.03 -21.35
CA ASN A 150 -1.48 -0.34 -22.62
C ASN A 150 -0.91 1.08 -22.41
N GLY A 151 0.10 1.44 -23.20
CA GLY A 151 0.82 2.71 -23.04
C GLY A 151 -0.04 3.98 -23.22
N ALA A 152 -1.02 3.98 -24.12
CA ALA A 152 -1.91 5.13 -24.32
C ALA A 152 -2.82 5.33 -23.11
N TYR A 153 -3.35 4.23 -22.55
CA TYR A 153 -4.11 4.27 -21.30
C TYR A 153 -3.25 4.78 -20.14
N THR A 154 -2.03 4.24 -19.97
CA THR A 154 -1.14 4.68 -18.89
C THR A 154 -0.77 6.16 -19.00
N SER A 155 -0.50 6.66 -20.21
CA SER A 155 -0.19 8.08 -20.43
C SER A 155 -1.33 8.99 -19.96
N ARG A 156 -2.58 8.67 -20.30
CA ARG A 156 -3.76 9.38 -19.80
C ARG A 156 -3.90 9.23 -18.28
N LEU A 157 -3.73 8.02 -17.76
CA LEU A 157 -3.85 7.72 -16.33
C LEU A 157 -2.88 8.55 -15.50
N PHE A 158 -1.61 8.67 -15.91
CA PHE A 158 -0.58 9.43 -15.18
C PHE A 158 -0.96 10.90 -14.95
N ARG A 159 -1.70 11.52 -15.89
CA ARG A 159 -2.26 12.87 -15.68
C ARG A 159 -3.21 12.88 -14.48
N LEU A 160 -4.11 11.91 -14.39
CA LEU A 160 -5.04 11.79 -13.26
C LEU A 160 -4.30 11.49 -11.96
N LEU A 161 -3.33 10.57 -11.96
CA LEU A 161 -2.54 10.23 -10.76
C LEU A 161 -1.80 11.45 -10.19
N LYS A 162 -1.23 12.28 -11.07
CA LYS A 162 -0.58 13.53 -10.67
C LYS A 162 -1.58 14.54 -10.11
N MET A 163 -2.76 14.67 -10.73
CA MET A 163 -3.81 15.59 -10.27
C MET A 163 -4.45 15.14 -8.95
N SER A 164 -4.58 13.84 -8.73
CA SER A 164 -5.19 13.30 -7.50
C SER A 164 -4.28 13.46 -6.29
N GLY A 165 -2.95 13.44 -6.49
CA GLY A 165 -1.98 13.61 -5.41
C GLY A 165 -1.89 12.42 -4.45
N ILE A 166 -2.40 11.26 -4.85
CA ILE A 166 -2.32 10.02 -4.07
C ILE A 166 -0.88 9.49 -3.98
N ASN A 167 -0.65 8.63 -2.99
CA ASN A 167 0.63 7.96 -2.77
C ASN A 167 0.60 6.53 -3.32
N PHE A 168 1.78 5.97 -3.60
CA PHE A 168 1.94 4.61 -4.08
C PHE A 168 2.94 3.83 -3.23
N VAL A 169 2.67 2.54 -3.03
CA VAL A 169 3.61 1.59 -2.42
C VAL A 169 3.87 0.46 -3.39
N ALA A 170 5.13 0.22 -3.73
CA ALA A 170 5.55 -0.92 -4.52
C ALA A 170 6.26 -1.95 -3.62
N ASN A 171 5.96 -3.24 -3.76
CA ASN A 171 6.47 -4.27 -2.87
C ASN A 171 7.40 -5.23 -3.66
N PRO A 172 8.64 -4.81 -3.96
CA PRO A 172 9.45 -5.47 -4.98
C PRO A 172 9.83 -6.92 -4.65
N LEU A 173 9.99 -7.27 -3.37
CA LEU A 173 10.30 -8.66 -2.96
C LEU A 173 9.12 -9.60 -3.22
N VAL A 174 7.90 -9.15 -2.89
CA VAL A 174 6.68 -9.95 -2.97
C VAL A 174 6.11 -9.93 -4.39
N ASN A 175 6.03 -8.77 -5.04
CA ASN A 175 5.48 -8.69 -6.39
C ASN A 175 6.33 -9.46 -7.41
N ILE A 176 7.67 -9.44 -7.33
CA ILE A 176 8.50 -10.25 -8.25
C ILE A 176 8.33 -11.77 -8.00
N HIS A 177 7.91 -12.16 -6.80
CA HIS A 177 7.63 -13.54 -6.43
C HIS A 177 6.23 -13.99 -6.88
N LEU A 178 5.20 -13.16 -6.69
CA LEU A 178 3.80 -13.51 -6.93
C LEU A 178 3.33 -13.23 -8.36
N GLN A 179 3.92 -12.25 -9.04
CA GLN A 179 3.53 -11.87 -10.40
C GLN A 179 4.33 -12.65 -11.46
N GLY A 180 3.88 -12.60 -12.71
CA GLY A 180 4.41 -13.38 -13.83
C GLY A 180 4.16 -14.89 -13.71
N ARG A 181 3.36 -15.33 -12.73
CA ARG A 181 3.06 -16.76 -12.49
C ARG A 181 2.19 -17.38 -13.57
N PHE A 182 1.36 -16.57 -14.23
CA PHE A 182 0.50 -17.00 -15.33
C PHE A 182 1.16 -16.85 -16.71
N ASP A 183 2.36 -16.25 -16.78
CA ASP A 183 3.14 -16.19 -18.02
C ASP A 183 3.93 -17.48 -18.24
N THR A 184 4.09 -17.86 -19.51
CA THR A 184 5.12 -18.82 -19.94
C THR A 184 6.45 -18.08 -20.14
N TYR A 185 6.84 -17.81 -21.38
CA TYR A 185 7.99 -16.97 -21.74
C TYR A 185 7.65 -16.08 -22.94
N PRO A 186 8.09 -14.80 -22.95
CA PRO A 186 8.84 -14.12 -21.88
C PRO A 186 7.99 -13.91 -20.61
N LYS A 187 8.62 -13.98 -19.43
CA LYS A 187 7.97 -13.77 -18.13
C LYS A 187 8.10 -12.30 -17.72
N ARG A 188 6.98 -11.64 -17.46
CA ARG A 188 6.97 -10.24 -17.01
C ARG A 188 7.55 -10.11 -15.59
N ARG A 189 7.97 -8.90 -15.23
CA ARG A 189 8.40 -8.57 -13.85
C ARG A 189 7.22 -8.40 -12.91
N GLY A 190 6.12 -7.82 -13.40
CA GLY A 190 4.91 -7.61 -12.62
C GLY A 190 5.09 -6.60 -11.46
N ILE A 191 5.99 -5.63 -11.60
CA ILE A 191 6.15 -4.51 -10.66
C ILE A 191 5.60 -3.23 -11.27
N THR A 192 4.95 -2.38 -10.47
CA THR A 192 4.42 -1.09 -10.94
C THR A 192 5.50 -0.15 -11.49
N ARG A 193 5.09 0.95 -12.12
CA ARG A 193 5.94 1.88 -12.87
C ARG A 193 6.63 2.93 -11.99
N VAL A 194 7.42 2.45 -11.02
CA VAL A 194 8.07 3.29 -9.99
C VAL A 194 8.94 4.39 -10.61
N LYS A 195 9.74 4.06 -11.62
CA LYS A 195 10.62 5.03 -12.29
C LYS A 195 9.84 6.16 -12.94
N GLU A 196 8.81 5.81 -13.70
CA GLU A 196 7.96 6.77 -14.39
C GLU A 196 7.19 7.65 -13.40
N MET A 197 6.75 7.09 -12.27
CA MET A 197 6.10 7.86 -11.18
C MET A 197 7.04 8.92 -10.61
N LEU A 198 8.28 8.54 -10.30
CA LEU A 198 9.31 9.46 -9.80
C LEU A 198 9.59 10.58 -10.83
N GLU A 199 9.79 10.22 -12.10
CA GLU A 199 10.01 11.20 -13.19
C GLU A 199 8.81 12.15 -13.39
N SER A 200 7.60 11.71 -13.02
CA SER A 200 6.37 12.50 -13.09
C SER A 200 6.10 13.34 -11.85
N GLY A 201 6.88 13.18 -10.78
CA GLY A 201 6.68 13.82 -9.48
C GLY A 201 5.53 13.23 -8.65
N ILE A 202 5.17 11.97 -8.91
CA ILE A 202 4.18 11.21 -8.14
C ILE A 202 4.92 10.54 -6.97
N ASN A 203 4.35 10.63 -5.75
CA ASN A 203 4.96 10.03 -4.57
C ASN A 203 4.83 8.50 -4.63
N VAL A 204 5.95 7.80 -4.59
CA VAL A 204 6.01 6.33 -4.54
C VAL A 204 7.11 5.91 -3.56
N CYS A 205 6.85 4.88 -2.77
CA CYS A 205 7.83 4.28 -1.87
C CYS A 205 7.85 2.76 -2.00
N PHE A 206 8.84 2.11 -1.39
CA PHE A 206 8.90 0.66 -1.29
C PHE A 206 8.34 0.17 0.05
N GLY A 207 7.62 -0.95 0.01
CA GLY A 207 7.18 -1.70 1.18
C GLY A 207 7.83 -3.09 1.25
N HIS A 208 7.99 -3.63 2.45
CA HIS A 208 8.44 -5.01 2.64
C HIS A 208 7.32 -6.02 2.35
N ASP A 209 6.07 -5.63 2.63
CA ASP A 209 4.88 -6.47 2.54
C ASP A 209 4.90 -7.58 3.60
N ASP A 210 5.40 -8.76 3.24
CA ASP A 210 5.25 -9.99 3.98
C ASP A 210 6.56 -10.44 4.65
N VAL A 211 6.47 -11.10 5.81
CA VAL A 211 7.62 -11.71 6.51
C VAL A 211 7.20 -13.07 7.06
N PHE A 212 7.67 -14.15 6.44
CA PHE A 212 7.39 -15.55 6.83
C PHE A 212 5.89 -15.85 6.98
N ASP A 213 5.13 -15.64 5.93
CA ASP A 213 3.69 -15.85 5.93
C ASP A 213 3.22 -16.67 4.69
N PRO A 214 1.91 -16.89 4.50
CA PRO A 214 1.40 -17.69 3.38
C PRO A 214 1.78 -17.20 1.98
N TRP A 215 2.09 -15.92 1.81
CA TRP A 215 2.39 -15.33 0.50
C TRP A 215 3.90 -15.23 0.23
N TYR A 216 4.70 -15.04 1.29
CA TYR A 216 6.15 -14.94 1.17
C TYR A 216 6.89 -15.71 2.29
N PRO A 217 7.56 -16.83 1.96
CA PRO A 217 8.21 -17.69 2.96
C PRO A 217 9.57 -17.17 3.45
N LEU A 218 9.98 -15.96 3.04
CA LEU A 218 11.24 -15.34 3.41
C LEU A 218 10.97 -13.98 4.09
N GLY A 219 12.02 -13.19 4.30
CA GLY A 219 11.91 -11.83 4.84
C GLY A 219 12.82 -11.63 6.05
N THR A 220 13.51 -10.49 6.09
CA THR A 220 14.39 -10.13 7.22
C THR A 220 13.94 -8.85 7.91
N ALA A 221 12.79 -8.30 7.51
CA ALA A 221 12.29 -7.02 7.98
C ALA A 221 13.28 -5.86 7.76
N ASN A 222 14.16 -5.98 6.77
CA ASN A 222 15.19 -4.99 6.44
C ASN A 222 14.83 -4.24 5.14
N MET A 223 14.50 -2.95 5.26
CA MET A 223 14.14 -2.11 4.11
C MET A 223 15.30 -1.89 3.12
N LEU A 224 16.56 -2.10 3.51
CA LEU A 224 17.68 -2.05 2.57
C LEU A 224 17.66 -3.23 1.58
N GLN A 225 17.17 -4.41 1.99
CA GLN A 225 16.98 -5.53 1.06
C GLN A 225 15.86 -5.23 0.05
N VAL A 226 14.78 -4.63 0.54
CA VAL A 226 13.67 -4.17 -0.30
C VAL A 226 14.17 -3.12 -1.31
N LEU A 227 14.91 -2.11 -0.85
CA LEU A 227 15.50 -1.08 -1.69
C LEU A 227 16.43 -1.69 -2.74
N HIS A 228 17.33 -2.59 -2.33
CA HIS A 228 18.23 -3.27 -3.25
C HIS A 228 17.47 -3.98 -4.37
N MET A 229 16.44 -4.79 -4.05
CA MET A 229 15.62 -5.44 -5.07
C MET A 229 14.85 -4.43 -5.93
N GLY A 230 14.26 -3.42 -5.30
CA GLY A 230 13.49 -2.36 -5.94
C GLY A 230 14.29 -1.61 -7.00
N LEU A 231 15.54 -1.23 -6.68
CA LEU A 231 16.43 -0.54 -7.63
C LEU A 231 16.70 -1.38 -8.88
N HIS A 232 16.89 -2.70 -8.72
CA HIS A 232 17.14 -3.60 -9.84
C HIS A 232 15.89 -3.82 -10.69
N VAL A 233 14.78 -4.24 -10.07
CA VAL A 233 13.58 -4.64 -10.79
C VAL A 233 12.88 -3.45 -11.47
N CYS A 234 12.97 -2.26 -10.86
CA CYS A 234 12.43 -1.01 -11.40
C CYS A 234 13.41 -0.24 -12.30
N GLN A 235 14.61 -0.76 -12.55
CA GLN A 235 15.63 -0.14 -13.41
C GLN A 235 16.04 1.28 -12.98
N LEU A 236 16.32 1.45 -11.68
CA LEU A 236 16.74 2.69 -11.04
C LEU A 236 18.25 2.71 -10.70
N MET A 237 19.09 2.14 -11.58
CA MET A 237 20.54 1.96 -11.34
C MET A 237 21.40 3.13 -11.87
N GLY A 238 20.80 4.26 -12.25
CA GLY A 238 21.55 5.47 -12.57
C GLY A 238 22.19 6.09 -11.32
N TYR A 239 23.33 6.76 -11.46
CA TYR A 239 24.08 7.30 -10.32
C TYR A 239 23.23 8.19 -9.39
N GLY A 240 22.49 9.15 -9.96
CA GLY A 240 21.57 9.99 -9.18
C GLY A 240 20.41 9.19 -8.57
N GLN A 241 19.88 8.22 -9.29
CA GLN A 241 18.77 7.37 -8.82
C GLN A 241 19.17 6.49 -7.64
N ILE A 242 20.42 5.98 -7.62
CA ILE A 242 20.95 5.23 -6.48
C ILE A 242 21.10 6.15 -5.26
N ASN A 243 21.65 7.35 -5.44
CA ASN A 243 21.80 8.31 -4.35
C ASN A 243 20.44 8.72 -3.76
N ASP A 244 19.44 8.97 -4.62
CA ASP A 244 18.08 9.33 -4.20
C ASP A 244 17.26 8.12 -3.73
N GLY A 245 17.76 6.89 -3.93
CA GLY A 245 17.04 5.65 -3.65
C GLY A 245 16.64 5.49 -2.19
N LEU A 246 17.42 6.04 -1.25
CA LEU A 246 17.08 6.02 0.19
C LEU A 246 15.76 6.76 0.49
N ASN A 247 15.36 7.73 -0.34
CA ASN A 247 14.09 8.42 -0.17
C ASN A 247 12.89 7.47 -0.34
N LEU A 248 13.04 6.41 -1.14
CA LEU A 248 11.99 5.40 -1.38
C LEU A 248 11.67 4.56 -0.15
N ILE A 249 12.53 4.59 0.88
CA ILE A 249 12.31 3.88 2.17
C ILE A 249 12.36 4.84 3.38
N THR A 250 12.38 6.15 3.15
CA THR A 250 12.38 7.18 4.20
C THR A 250 11.34 8.27 3.88
N HIS A 251 11.74 9.35 3.21
CA HIS A 251 10.87 10.52 2.99
C HIS A 251 9.61 10.23 2.18
N HIS A 252 9.68 9.39 1.14
CA HIS A 252 8.49 9.00 0.39
C HIS A 252 7.54 8.16 1.24
N SER A 253 8.08 7.25 2.06
CA SER A 253 7.30 6.45 3.00
C SER A 253 6.66 7.31 4.09
N ALA A 254 7.39 8.26 4.66
CA ALA A 254 6.86 9.19 5.66
C ALA A 254 5.69 10.03 5.12
N ARG A 255 5.79 10.49 3.87
CA ARG A 255 4.69 11.16 3.16
C ARG A 255 3.49 10.22 2.97
N THR A 256 3.72 8.97 2.58
CA THR A 256 2.66 7.94 2.45
C THR A 256 1.99 7.62 3.79
N LEU A 257 2.75 7.63 4.88
CA LEU A 257 2.25 7.48 6.25
C LEU A 257 1.56 8.74 6.79
N ASN A 258 1.62 9.85 6.05
CA ASN A 258 1.10 11.17 6.42
C ASN A 258 1.70 11.73 7.73
N LEU A 259 2.99 11.47 7.95
CA LEU A 259 3.75 11.99 9.10
C LEU A 259 4.02 13.50 8.93
N GLN A 260 3.94 14.28 10.00
CA GLN A 260 4.04 15.75 9.94
C GLN A 260 5.44 16.28 10.27
N ASP A 261 6.20 15.54 11.08
CA ASP A 261 7.44 15.97 11.73
C ASP A 261 8.60 14.98 11.47
N TYR A 262 8.55 14.29 10.33
CA TYR A 262 9.57 13.32 9.95
C TYR A 262 10.79 13.97 9.28
N GLY A 263 11.99 13.59 9.72
CA GLY A 263 13.27 13.98 9.12
C GLY A 263 14.19 14.75 10.07
N ILE A 264 15.45 14.89 9.69
CA ILE A 264 16.47 15.54 10.54
C ILE A 264 16.42 17.05 10.33
N ALA A 265 15.54 17.73 11.07
CA ALA A 265 15.40 19.18 11.06
C ALA A 265 15.04 19.71 12.46
N ALA A 266 15.42 20.94 12.77
CA ALA A 266 15.06 21.56 14.04
C ALA A 266 13.53 21.70 14.16
N GLY A 267 12.96 21.24 15.28
CA GLY A 267 11.52 21.25 15.54
C GLY A 267 10.81 19.92 15.24
N ASN A 268 11.46 18.99 14.54
CA ASN A 268 10.95 17.64 14.34
C ASN A 268 11.14 16.77 15.59
N SER A 269 10.38 15.66 15.67
CA SER A 269 10.58 14.64 16.70
C SER A 269 12.00 14.05 16.63
N ALA A 270 12.56 13.77 17.80
CA ALA A 270 13.94 13.30 18.00
C ALA A 270 14.06 11.77 17.92
#